data_AF-A0A1I5E5Y1-F1
#
_entry.id   AF-A0A1I5E5Y1-F1
#
_cell.length_a   1.000
_cell.length_b   1.000
_cell.length_c   1.000
_cell.angle_alpha   90.00
_cell.angle_beta   90.00
_cell.angle_gamma   90.00
#
_symmetry.space_group_name_H-M   'P 1'
#
loop_
_entity.id
_entity.type
_entity.pdbx_description
1 polymer ?
#
loop_
_entity_poly.entity_id
_entity_poly.type
_entity_poly.pdbx_seq_one_letter_code
_entity_poly.pdbx_strand_id
1 'polypeptide(L)'
;MANDVKTKPVRSETSETFRFLLKLAVVVLILRSFIFAPFSIPSESMLPRLLIGDYLFVSKWNYGYSRWSLPAGIPLIPGRIFGSTPTRGDVVVFRAPEVLDHDVIKRVIGLPGETIQMRQGTVYLNGKAIPKLRIADFTIPLTENFNAEKCGAPFVDVVANVQICRYPRFRETLPGGRSYEVLDQAELPDRDDTGLYTIPAGHIFVMGDNRDDSGDSRFPAPQGMGYVPLENVEGKAVVNFFSTDGNAEWLKPWTWVSAARWSRIGEGF
;
A
#
# COMPACT_ATOMS: atom_id res chain seq x y z
N MET A 1 -62.45 -29.79 28.23
CA MET A 1 -61.18 -29.83 27.47
C MET A 1 -60.56 -28.44 27.57
N ALA A 2 -59.54 -28.26 28.41
CA ALA A 2 -58.81 -27.01 28.54
C ALA A 2 -57.64 -27.04 27.55
N ASN A 3 -57.65 -26.14 26.56
CA ASN A 3 -56.53 -25.96 25.65
C ASN A 3 -55.49 -25.07 26.32
N ASP A 4 -54.38 -25.69 26.70
CA ASP A 4 -53.20 -25.04 27.25
C ASP A 4 -52.47 -24.30 26.12
N VAL A 5 -52.75 -23.00 25.96
CA VAL A 5 -52.09 -22.15 24.98
C VAL A 5 -50.71 -21.80 25.53
N LYS A 6 -49.70 -22.59 25.14
CA LYS A 6 -48.28 -22.25 25.37
C LYS A 6 -47.95 -20.94 24.64
N THR A 7 -47.95 -19.84 25.36
CA THR A 7 -47.38 -18.56 24.91
C THR A 7 -45.87 -18.74 24.76
N LYS A 8 -45.38 -18.72 23.51
CA LYS A 8 -43.94 -18.70 23.22
C LYS A 8 -43.33 -17.45 23.89
N PRO A 9 -42.20 -17.57 24.60
CA PRO A 9 -41.57 -16.43 25.23
C PRO A 9 -41.17 -15.41 24.15
N VAL A 10 -41.60 -14.16 24.32
CA VAL A 10 -41.25 -13.03 23.47
C VAL A 10 -39.73 -12.86 23.55
N ARG A 11 -39.02 -13.11 22.44
CA ARG A 11 -37.57 -12.87 22.37
C ARG A 11 -37.31 -11.40 22.64
N SER A 12 -36.41 -11.08 23.56
CA SER A 12 -36.10 -9.67 23.86
C SER A 12 -35.44 -9.01 22.64
N GLU A 13 -35.95 -7.83 22.25
CA GLU A 13 -35.40 -7.03 21.13
C GLU A 13 -33.90 -6.73 21.30
N THR A 14 -33.45 -6.64 22.56
CA THR A 14 -32.03 -6.50 22.92
C THR A 14 -31.19 -7.71 22.50
N SER A 15 -31.72 -8.93 22.67
CA SER A 15 -31.04 -10.17 22.29
C SER A 15 -30.99 -10.34 20.77
N GLU A 16 -32.00 -9.85 20.05
CA GLU A 16 -32.02 -9.89 18.59
C GLU A 16 -31.05 -8.88 17.98
N THR A 17 -31.05 -7.64 18.49
CA THR A 17 -30.08 -6.61 18.11
C THR A 17 -28.64 -7.07 18.36
N PHE A 18 -28.35 -7.61 19.55
CA PHE A 18 -27.01 -8.13 19.86
C PHE A 18 -26.60 -9.27 18.93
N ARG A 19 -27.50 -10.22 18.67
CA ARG A 19 -27.23 -11.33 17.72
C ARG A 19 -27.00 -10.82 16.29
N PHE A 20 -27.72 -9.79 15.86
CA PHE A 20 -27.49 -9.15 14.57
C PHE A 20 -26.10 -8.51 14.49
N LEU A 21 -25.73 -7.69 15.49
CA LEU A 21 -24.43 -7.04 15.55
C LEU A 21 -23.28 -8.05 15.61
N LEU A 22 -23.43 -9.13 16.38
CA LEU A 22 -22.44 -10.20 16.44
C LEU A 22 -22.26 -10.88 15.08
N LYS A 23 -23.37 -11.22 14.39
CA LYS A 23 -23.30 -11.79 13.04
C LYS A 23 -22.64 -10.84 12.05
N LEU A 24 -22.98 -9.55 12.09
CA LEU A 24 -22.37 -8.54 11.25
C LEU A 24 -20.87 -8.44 11.51
N ALA A 25 -20.44 -8.40 12.77
CA ALA A 25 -19.03 -8.37 13.15
C ALA A 25 -18.27 -9.60 12.64
N VAL A 26 -18.84 -10.80 12.76
CA VAL A 26 -18.25 -12.04 12.23
C VAL A 26 -18.13 -12.00 10.70
N VAL A 27 -19.18 -11.53 10.01
CA VAL A 27 -19.14 -11.38 8.54
C VAL A 27 -18.07 -10.38 8.12
N VAL A 28 -18.01 -9.21 8.75
CA VAL A 28 -16.99 -8.18 8.47
C VAL A 28 -15.59 -8.73 8.73
N LEU A 29 -15.39 -9.48 9.82
CA LEU A 29 -14.12 -10.11 10.13
C LEU A 29 -13.70 -11.12 9.06
N ILE A 30 -14.60 -12.01 8.64
CA ILE A 30 -14.33 -12.97 7.57
C ILE A 30 -13.99 -12.25 6.26
N LEU A 31 -14.78 -11.25 5.87
CA LEU A 31 -14.55 -10.49 4.65
C LEU A 31 -13.18 -9.79 4.68
N ARG A 32 -12.86 -9.10 5.78
CA ARG A 32 -11.59 -8.39 5.95
C ARG A 32 -10.38 -9.30 6.03
N SER A 33 -10.55 -10.51 6.58
CA SER A 33 -9.45 -11.46 6.71
C SER A 33 -9.17 -12.25 5.44
N PHE A 34 -10.20 -12.62 4.68
CA PHE A 34 -10.05 -13.61 3.63
C PHE A 34 -10.36 -13.11 2.21
N ILE A 35 -11.08 -11.99 2.08
CA ILE A 35 -11.54 -11.47 0.79
C ILE A 35 -10.89 -10.12 0.50
N PHE A 36 -11.42 -9.04 1.06
CA PHE A 36 -10.94 -7.68 0.84
C PHE A 36 -10.82 -6.90 2.13
N ALA A 37 -9.70 -6.19 2.30
CA ALA A 37 -9.55 -5.21 3.37
C ALA A 37 -9.34 -3.81 2.80
N PRO A 38 -10.00 -2.79 3.36
CA PRO A 38 -9.75 -1.41 3.00
C PRO A 38 -8.48 -0.90 3.70
N PHE A 39 -7.66 -0.15 2.97
CA PHE A 39 -6.48 0.55 3.48
C PHE A 39 -6.49 2.01 3.04
N SER A 40 -5.97 2.89 3.88
CA SER A 40 -5.73 4.30 3.55
C SER A 40 -4.23 4.53 3.31
N ILE A 41 -3.89 5.45 2.42
CA ILE A 41 -2.50 5.83 2.11
C ILE A 41 -2.12 7.12 2.86
N PRO A 42 -1.29 7.04 3.91
CA PRO A 42 -0.89 8.20 4.71
C PRO A 42 0.43 8.84 4.23
N SER A 43 1.17 8.22 3.31
CA SER A 43 2.52 8.65 2.92
C SER A 43 2.75 8.71 1.41
N GLU A 44 3.73 9.51 1.02
CA GLU A 44 4.15 9.86 -0.33
C GLU A 44 5.06 8.82 -1.01
N SER A 45 5.42 7.75 -0.30
CA SER A 45 6.45 6.81 -0.75
C SER A 45 6.09 6.01 -2.01
N MET A 46 4.83 6.02 -2.40
CA MET A 46 4.30 5.36 -3.60
C MET A 46 3.83 6.36 -4.66
N LEU A 47 4.17 7.65 -4.55
CA LEU A 47 3.99 8.61 -5.64
C LEU A 47 4.78 8.16 -6.90
N PRO A 48 4.26 8.39 -8.11
CA PRO A 48 2.99 9.02 -8.43
C PRO A 48 1.81 8.03 -8.41
N ARG A 49 2.06 6.73 -8.19
CA ARG A 49 1.04 5.68 -8.31
C ARG A 49 -0.06 5.83 -7.26
N LEU A 50 0.32 6.06 -6.00
CA LEU A 50 -0.57 6.26 -4.85
C LEU A 50 -0.31 7.62 -4.23
N LEU A 51 -1.36 8.40 -4.05
CA LEU A 51 -1.30 9.72 -3.42
C LEU A 51 -1.71 9.61 -1.94
N ILE A 52 -1.22 10.54 -1.12
CA ILE A 52 -1.72 10.71 0.24
C ILE A 52 -3.21 11.05 0.18
N GLY A 53 -4.01 10.29 0.93
CA GLY A 53 -5.47 10.38 0.91
C GLY A 53 -6.16 9.43 -0.08
N ASP A 54 -5.42 8.55 -0.77
CA ASP A 54 -6.02 7.41 -1.49
C ASP A 54 -6.52 6.34 -0.49
N TYR A 55 -7.61 5.68 -0.85
CA TYR A 55 -8.19 4.55 -0.13
C TYR A 55 -8.41 3.40 -1.09
N LEU A 56 -7.77 2.27 -0.80
CA LEU A 56 -7.74 1.14 -1.72
C LEU A 56 -8.24 -0.15 -1.07
N PHE A 57 -8.73 -1.04 -1.93
CA PHE A 57 -8.98 -2.42 -1.54
C PHE A 57 -7.72 -3.25 -1.78
N VAL A 58 -7.43 -4.11 -0.81
CA VAL A 58 -6.41 -5.16 -0.89
C VAL A 58 -7.11 -6.50 -0.94
N SER A 59 -6.82 -7.29 -1.97
CA SER A 59 -7.27 -8.69 -2.04
C SER A 59 -6.37 -9.58 -1.18
N LYS A 60 -6.98 -10.38 -0.32
CA LYS A 60 -6.28 -11.20 0.69
C LYS A 60 -5.90 -12.60 0.19
N TRP A 61 -6.45 -13.07 -0.93
CA TRP A 61 -6.27 -14.47 -1.38
C TRP A 61 -5.08 -14.69 -2.31
N ASN A 62 -4.56 -13.67 -2.98
CA ASN A 62 -3.59 -13.84 -4.08
C ASN A 62 -2.31 -14.56 -3.65
N TYR A 63 -1.88 -14.35 -2.41
CA TYR A 63 -0.63 -14.87 -1.87
C TYR A 63 -0.85 -15.86 -0.72
N GLY A 64 -2.07 -16.39 -0.59
CA GLY A 64 -2.46 -17.23 0.54
C GLY A 64 -2.62 -16.44 1.84
N TYR A 65 -2.85 -17.16 2.93
CA TYR A 65 -3.18 -16.59 4.22
C TYR A 65 -2.10 -16.90 5.26
N SER A 66 -1.75 -15.90 6.06
CA SER A 66 -0.85 -16.03 7.22
C SER A 66 -1.51 -15.44 8.45
N ARG A 67 -0.81 -15.44 9.60
CA ARG A 67 -1.28 -14.73 10.79
C ARG A 67 -1.65 -13.27 10.51
N TRP A 68 -0.96 -12.61 9.58
CA TRP A 68 -1.18 -11.21 9.21
C TRP A 68 -2.43 -10.99 8.34
N SER A 69 -3.06 -12.06 7.86
CA SER A 69 -4.41 -11.99 7.29
C SER A 69 -5.49 -11.78 8.37
N LEU A 70 -5.19 -12.09 9.64
CA LEU A 70 -6.12 -11.93 10.75
C LEU A 70 -5.95 -10.58 11.45
N PRO A 71 -7.02 -10.01 12.04
CA PRO A 71 -6.92 -8.77 12.80
C PRO A 71 -5.89 -8.90 13.92
N ALA A 72 -5.06 -7.87 14.12
CA ALA A 72 -3.98 -7.86 15.11
C ALA A 72 -2.95 -9.00 14.97
N GLY A 73 -2.89 -9.66 13.81
CA GLY A 73 -1.93 -10.72 13.55
C GLY A 73 -2.08 -11.94 14.47
N ILE A 74 -3.31 -12.30 14.89
CA ILE A 74 -3.51 -13.41 15.85
C ILE A 74 -2.89 -14.71 15.29
N PRO A 75 -2.07 -15.45 16.07
CA PRO A 75 -1.33 -16.62 15.59
C PRO A 75 -2.20 -17.88 15.47
N LEU A 76 -3.34 -17.81 14.76
CA LEU A 76 -4.21 -18.97 14.49
C LEU A 76 -3.85 -19.72 13.20
N ILE A 77 -3.12 -19.06 12.29
CA ILE A 77 -2.67 -19.66 11.03
C ILE A 77 -1.17 -19.91 11.15
N PRO A 78 -0.71 -21.17 11.23
CA PRO A 78 0.71 -21.47 11.29
C PRO A 78 1.36 -21.26 9.92
N GLY A 79 2.32 -20.34 9.84
CA GLY A 79 3.03 -20.02 8.62
C GLY A 79 2.09 -19.41 7.56
N ARG A 80 2.16 -19.95 6.33
CA ARG A 80 1.34 -19.49 5.20
C ARG A 80 0.64 -20.66 4.50
N ILE A 81 -0.68 -20.63 4.47
CA ILE A 81 -1.52 -21.62 3.77
C ILE A 81 -1.89 -21.11 2.39
N PHE A 82 -1.90 -21.99 1.39
CA PHE A 82 -2.14 -21.65 -0.02
C PHE A 82 -1.20 -20.53 -0.53
N GLY A 83 0.02 -20.50 -0.01
CA GLY A 83 0.99 -19.45 -0.29
C GLY A 83 1.45 -19.43 -1.74
N SER A 84 1.51 -18.24 -2.31
CA SER A 84 2.18 -17.99 -3.58
C SER A 84 3.11 -16.79 -3.44
N THR A 85 4.22 -16.81 -4.16
CA THR A 85 5.14 -15.66 -4.20
C THR A 85 4.52 -14.56 -5.04
N PRO A 86 4.53 -13.29 -4.58
CA PRO A 86 4.12 -12.16 -5.41
C PRO A 86 4.84 -12.12 -6.75
N THR A 87 4.15 -11.66 -7.78
CA THR A 87 4.79 -11.48 -9.08
C THR A 87 5.58 -10.18 -9.08
N ARG A 88 6.69 -10.16 -9.80
CA ARG A 88 7.48 -8.94 -9.96
C ARG A 88 6.60 -7.78 -10.47
N GLY A 89 6.75 -6.63 -9.83
CA GLY A 89 6.00 -5.41 -10.10
C GLY A 89 4.64 -5.36 -9.42
N ASP A 90 4.19 -6.39 -8.71
CA ASP A 90 2.98 -6.30 -7.89
C ASP A 90 3.13 -5.24 -6.79
N VAL A 91 2.05 -4.51 -6.53
CA VAL A 91 1.95 -3.61 -5.38
C VAL A 91 1.29 -4.38 -4.25
N VAL A 92 2.03 -4.55 -3.15
CA VAL A 92 1.64 -5.43 -2.06
C VAL A 92 1.57 -4.67 -0.74
N VAL A 93 0.59 -5.02 0.08
CA VAL A 93 0.52 -4.61 1.48
C VAL A 93 1.09 -5.74 2.33
N PHE A 94 1.92 -5.37 3.30
CA PHE A 94 2.55 -6.31 4.21
C PHE A 94 2.82 -5.65 5.57
N ARG A 95 2.94 -6.47 6.60
CA ARG A 95 3.38 -6.03 7.91
C ARG A 95 4.87 -5.71 7.87
N ALA A 96 5.28 -4.49 8.20
CA ALA A 96 6.69 -4.14 8.37
C ALA A 96 7.36 -5.00 9.46
N PRO A 97 8.70 -5.09 9.49
CA PRO A 97 9.42 -5.78 10.56
C PRO A 97 8.99 -5.28 11.95
N GLU A 98 9.13 -6.12 12.97
CA GLU A 98 8.61 -5.87 14.34
C GLU A 98 9.07 -4.55 14.96
N VAL A 99 10.22 -4.02 14.55
CA VAL A 99 10.74 -2.72 15.03
C VAL A 99 9.87 -1.55 14.57
N LEU A 100 9.20 -1.67 13.42
CA LEU A 100 8.34 -0.63 12.84
C LEU A 100 6.85 -0.87 13.15
N ASP A 101 6.43 -2.13 13.17
CA ASP A 101 5.11 -2.62 13.58
C ASP A 101 3.89 -1.87 12.99
N HIS A 102 3.93 -1.56 11.69
CA HIS A 102 2.80 -1.02 10.95
C HIS A 102 2.69 -1.62 9.55
N ASP A 103 1.53 -1.47 8.92
CA ASP A 103 1.29 -2.01 7.58
C ASP A 103 1.87 -1.03 6.54
N VAL A 104 2.58 -1.58 5.57
CA VAL A 104 3.26 -0.80 4.53
C VAL A 104 2.86 -1.32 3.16
N ILE A 105 2.79 -0.42 2.19
CA ILE A 105 2.54 -0.72 0.79
C ILE A 105 3.77 -0.38 -0.05
N LYS A 106 4.27 -1.34 -0.83
CA LYS A 106 5.41 -1.16 -1.74
C LYS A 106 5.25 -2.00 -3.00
N ARG A 107 6.10 -1.73 -4.00
CA ARG A 107 6.20 -2.55 -5.20
C ARG A 107 7.25 -3.63 -5.05
N VAL A 108 6.92 -4.86 -5.45
CA VAL A 108 7.85 -5.99 -5.49
C VAL A 108 8.83 -5.81 -6.64
N ILE A 109 10.10 -5.62 -6.35
CA ILE A 109 11.16 -5.46 -7.36
C ILE A 109 11.98 -6.73 -7.50
N GLY A 110 12.26 -7.43 -6.40
CA GLY A 110 13.08 -8.64 -6.37
C GLY A 110 12.38 -9.84 -5.75
N LEU A 111 12.69 -11.02 -6.29
CA LEU A 111 12.14 -12.31 -5.88
C LEU A 111 13.20 -13.17 -5.18
N PRO A 112 12.80 -14.23 -4.44
CA PRO A 112 13.74 -15.12 -3.76
C PRO A 112 14.86 -15.62 -4.67
N GLY A 113 16.11 -15.57 -4.19
CA GLY A 113 17.31 -16.05 -4.91
C GLY A 113 17.93 -15.05 -5.89
N GLU A 114 17.29 -13.91 -6.13
CA GLU A 114 17.81 -12.89 -7.05
C GLU A 114 18.75 -11.91 -6.36
N THR A 115 19.52 -11.18 -7.17
CA THR A 115 20.33 -10.06 -6.69
C THR A 115 19.79 -8.72 -7.14
N ILE A 116 19.86 -7.73 -6.24
CA ILE A 116 19.47 -6.33 -6.51
C ILE A 116 20.60 -5.41 -6.08
N GLN A 117 20.81 -4.36 -6.87
CA GLN A 117 21.69 -3.26 -6.50
C GLN A 117 21.18 -1.95 -7.12
N MET A 118 21.20 -0.85 -6.39
CA MET A 118 21.11 0.49 -6.95
C MET A 118 22.50 0.95 -7.36
N ARG A 119 22.64 1.48 -8.57
CA ARG A 119 23.85 2.16 -9.03
C ARG A 119 23.44 3.44 -9.76
N GLN A 120 23.90 4.59 -9.29
CA GLN A 120 23.58 5.90 -9.89
C GLN A 120 22.08 6.07 -10.19
N GLY A 121 21.23 5.74 -9.20
CA GLY A 121 19.78 5.88 -9.31
C GLY A 121 19.09 4.85 -10.22
N THR A 122 19.81 3.84 -10.73
CA THR A 122 19.26 2.79 -11.58
C THR A 122 19.27 1.44 -10.86
N VAL A 123 18.14 0.72 -10.90
CA VAL A 123 18.05 -0.63 -10.36
C VAL A 123 18.74 -1.62 -11.31
N TYR A 124 19.66 -2.40 -10.77
CA TYR A 124 20.27 -3.56 -11.41
C TYR A 124 19.68 -4.82 -10.78
N LEU A 125 19.07 -5.67 -11.60
CA LEU A 125 18.53 -6.95 -11.20
C LEU A 125 19.35 -8.07 -11.84
N ASN A 126 19.88 -8.99 -11.03
CA ASN A 126 20.76 -10.07 -11.49
C ASN A 126 21.92 -9.54 -12.36
N GLY A 127 22.48 -8.39 -11.98
CA GLY A 127 23.55 -7.70 -12.71
C GLY A 127 23.13 -6.92 -13.96
N LYS A 128 21.85 -6.95 -14.36
CA LYS A 128 21.33 -6.23 -15.53
C LYS A 128 20.55 -4.99 -15.11
N ALA A 129 20.92 -3.82 -15.65
CA ALA A 129 20.16 -2.59 -15.46
C ALA A 129 18.73 -2.75 -16.01
N ILE A 130 17.73 -2.36 -15.23
CA ILE A 130 16.37 -2.22 -15.75
C ILE A 130 16.27 -0.90 -16.53
N PRO A 131 15.59 -0.86 -17.70
CA PRO A 131 15.39 0.40 -18.42
C PRO A 131 14.70 1.45 -17.55
N LYS A 132 15.29 2.63 -17.47
CA LYS A 132 14.76 3.84 -16.81
C LYS A 132 14.80 4.99 -17.80
N LEU A 133 13.63 5.50 -18.18
CA LEU A 133 13.47 6.55 -19.18
C LEU A 133 12.89 7.81 -18.54
N ARG A 134 13.56 8.96 -18.66
CA ARG A 134 13.00 10.26 -18.25
C ARG A 134 11.77 10.57 -19.12
N ILE A 135 10.65 10.89 -18.46
CA ILE A 135 9.42 11.33 -19.11
C ILE A 135 9.03 12.71 -18.58
N ALA A 136 7.87 13.22 -19.03
CA ALA A 136 7.35 14.49 -18.54
C ALA A 136 7.22 14.47 -17.01
N ASP A 137 7.62 15.57 -16.37
CA ASP A 137 7.60 15.71 -14.93
C ASP A 137 6.22 15.40 -14.34
N PHE A 138 6.23 14.86 -13.12
CA PHE A 138 5.03 14.70 -12.34
C PHE A 138 4.69 16.03 -11.67
N THR A 139 3.45 16.47 -11.79
CA THR A 139 2.94 17.68 -11.14
C THR A 139 1.68 17.37 -10.36
N ILE A 140 1.61 17.82 -9.11
CA ILE A 140 0.42 17.68 -8.26
C ILE A 140 0.17 18.99 -7.51
N PRO A 141 -1.08 19.47 -7.38
CA PRO A 141 -1.40 20.61 -6.53
C PRO A 141 -0.98 20.36 -5.08
N LEU A 142 -0.50 21.40 -4.40
CA LEU A 142 -0.35 21.33 -2.95
C LEU A 142 -1.74 21.29 -2.30
N THR A 143 -1.89 20.43 -1.30
CA THR A 143 -3.16 20.16 -0.62
C THR A 143 -2.91 19.99 0.87
N GLU A 144 -3.97 19.90 1.67
CA GLU A 144 -3.84 19.63 3.11
C GLU A 144 -3.11 18.31 3.39
N ASN A 145 -3.37 17.29 2.56
CA ASN A 145 -2.67 16.01 2.65
C ASN A 145 -1.23 16.04 2.12
N PHE A 146 -0.87 17.03 1.29
CA PHE A 146 0.45 17.10 0.64
C PHE A 146 0.87 18.56 0.46
N ASN A 147 1.45 19.12 1.52
CA ASN A 147 1.80 20.53 1.64
C ASN A 147 3.22 20.82 1.09
N ALA A 148 3.64 22.09 1.17
CA ALA A 148 4.95 22.53 0.70
C ALA A 148 6.13 21.87 1.44
N GLU A 149 5.94 21.51 2.72
CA GLU A 149 6.96 20.83 3.52
C GLU A 149 7.21 19.41 2.99
N LYS A 150 6.14 18.64 2.77
CA LYS A 150 6.21 17.31 2.15
C LYS A 150 6.74 17.36 0.71
N CYS A 151 6.39 18.40 -0.03
CA CYS A 151 6.91 18.59 -1.38
C CYS A 151 8.44 18.80 -1.38
N GLY A 152 8.96 19.51 -0.37
CA GLY A 152 10.34 19.96 -0.33
C GLY A 152 10.52 21.24 -1.14
N ALA A 153 11.18 22.24 -0.53
CA ALA A 153 11.32 23.58 -1.10
C ALA A 153 11.85 23.64 -2.55
N PRO A 154 12.82 22.81 -2.98
CA PRO A 154 13.31 22.83 -4.37
C PRO A 154 12.29 22.41 -5.42
N PHE A 155 11.23 21.70 -5.03
CA PHE A 155 10.24 21.11 -5.93
C PHE A 155 8.89 21.84 -5.92
N VAL A 156 8.74 22.85 -5.07
CA VAL A 156 7.56 23.72 -5.06
C VAL A 156 7.64 24.65 -6.27
N ASP A 157 6.57 24.67 -7.07
CA ASP A 157 6.43 25.54 -8.23
C ASP A 157 5.03 26.18 -8.26
N VAL A 158 4.82 27.16 -9.14
CA VAL A 158 3.54 27.84 -9.33
C VAL A 158 3.12 27.76 -10.78
N VAL A 159 1.94 27.18 -11.02
CA VAL A 159 1.34 27.11 -12.36
C VAL A 159 -0.04 27.73 -12.29
N ALA A 160 -0.29 28.74 -13.13
CA ALA A 160 -1.57 29.45 -13.19
C ALA A 160 -2.06 29.96 -11.81
N ASN A 161 -1.16 30.56 -11.02
CA ASN A 161 -1.40 31.03 -9.64
C ASN A 161 -1.78 29.95 -8.62
N VAL A 162 -1.59 28.66 -8.94
CA VAL A 162 -1.76 27.54 -8.02
C VAL A 162 -0.39 26.98 -7.66
N GLN A 163 -0.13 26.82 -6.36
CA GLN A 163 1.08 26.13 -5.91
C GLN A 163 0.96 24.63 -6.19
N ILE A 164 2.01 24.09 -6.80
CA ILE A 164 2.13 22.68 -7.13
C ILE A 164 3.46 22.14 -6.61
N CYS A 165 3.54 20.82 -6.50
CA CYS A 165 4.79 20.12 -6.43
C CYS A 165 5.14 19.56 -7.81
N ARG A 166 6.38 19.78 -8.27
CA ARG A 166 6.90 19.25 -9.54
C ARG A 166 8.12 18.38 -9.29
N TYR A 167 8.01 17.10 -9.62
CA TYR A 167 9.10 16.14 -9.51
C TYR A 167 9.52 15.60 -10.88
N PRO A 168 10.84 15.40 -11.10
CA PRO A 168 11.32 14.54 -12.17
C PRO A 168 10.63 13.18 -12.12
N ARG A 169 10.13 12.73 -13.28
CA ARG A 169 9.43 11.45 -13.38
C ARG A 169 10.08 10.56 -14.43
N PHE A 170 10.18 9.28 -14.12
CA PHE A 170 10.78 8.29 -14.98
C PHE A 170 9.82 7.11 -15.17
N ARG A 171 9.94 6.45 -16.32
CA ARG A 171 9.32 5.15 -16.56
C ARG A 171 10.37 4.08 -16.40
N GLU A 172 10.14 3.17 -15.48
CA GLU A 172 10.93 1.95 -15.35
C GLU A 172 10.23 0.76 -15.99
N THR A 173 11.01 -0.19 -16.50
CA THR A 173 10.47 -1.42 -17.11
C THR A 173 11.17 -2.64 -16.55
N LEU A 174 10.40 -3.49 -15.88
CA LEU A 174 10.92 -4.73 -15.31
C LEU A 174 11.10 -5.81 -16.37
N PRO A 175 11.91 -6.84 -16.08
CA PRO A 175 11.89 -8.07 -16.87
C PRO A 175 10.46 -8.62 -16.97
N GLY A 176 10.07 -9.02 -18.19
CA GLY A 176 8.69 -9.38 -18.51
C GLY A 176 7.85 -8.24 -19.07
N GLY A 177 8.39 -7.02 -19.17
CA GLY A 177 7.79 -5.90 -19.90
C GLY A 177 6.80 -5.05 -19.10
N ARG A 178 6.56 -5.36 -17.81
CA ARG A 178 5.75 -4.52 -16.95
C ARG A 178 6.47 -3.20 -16.69
N SER A 179 5.82 -2.09 -17.03
CA SER A 179 6.33 -0.74 -16.77
C SER A 179 5.50 -0.01 -15.73
N TYR A 180 6.14 0.89 -14.98
CA TYR A 180 5.49 1.80 -14.03
C TYR A 180 6.27 3.12 -13.96
N GLU A 181 5.63 4.12 -13.36
CA GLU A 181 6.22 5.44 -13.15
C GLU A 181 6.88 5.50 -11.78
N VAL A 182 8.05 6.14 -11.72
CA VAL A 182 8.78 6.42 -10.48
C VAL A 182 9.16 7.88 -10.42
N LEU A 183 9.32 8.38 -9.20
CA LEU A 183 9.93 9.68 -8.95
C LEU A 183 11.35 9.45 -8.44
N ASP A 184 12.27 10.26 -8.93
CA ASP A 184 13.68 10.27 -8.55
C ASP A 184 14.12 11.73 -8.68
N GLN A 185 14.17 12.39 -7.54
CA GLN A 185 14.10 13.83 -7.36
C GLN A 185 15.46 14.49 -7.50
N ALA A 186 16.51 13.85 -6.97
CA ALA A 186 17.85 14.39 -6.92
C ALA A 186 18.89 13.28 -6.83
N GLU A 187 20.12 13.57 -7.22
CA GLU A 187 21.24 12.67 -7.00
C GLU A 187 21.56 12.58 -5.50
N LEU A 188 21.23 11.44 -4.91
CA LEU A 188 21.30 11.18 -3.48
C LEU A 188 22.11 9.90 -3.27
N PRO A 189 23.45 9.99 -3.11
CA PRO A 189 24.35 8.83 -3.10
C PRO A 189 23.91 7.71 -2.14
N ASP A 190 23.41 8.07 -0.95
CA ASP A 190 22.96 7.11 0.06
C ASP A 190 21.72 6.29 -0.38
N ARG A 191 20.97 6.75 -1.38
CA ARG A 191 19.76 6.12 -1.94
C ARG A 191 19.98 5.55 -3.34
N ASP A 192 20.90 6.15 -4.08
CA ASP A 192 21.20 5.89 -5.48
C ASP A 192 22.29 4.84 -5.68
N ASP A 193 23.13 4.62 -4.67
CA ASP A 193 24.20 3.63 -4.69
C ASP A 193 24.11 2.74 -3.45
N THR A 194 23.81 1.46 -3.66
CA THR A 194 23.72 0.48 -2.58
C THR A 194 24.77 -0.61 -2.71
N GLY A 195 24.96 -1.36 -1.62
CA GLY A 195 25.56 -2.68 -1.69
C GLY A 195 24.74 -3.65 -2.56
N LEU A 196 25.32 -4.82 -2.85
CA LEU A 196 24.61 -5.91 -3.51
C LEU A 196 23.73 -6.66 -2.49
N TYR A 197 22.43 -6.71 -2.76
CA TYR A 197 21.49 -7.52 -2.02
C TYR A 197 21.34 -8.88 -2.70
N THR A 198 21.37 -9.96 -1.91
CA THR A 198 21.02 -11.31 -2.36
C THR A 198 19.79 -11.74 -1.57
N ILE A 199 18.66 -11.87 -2.25
CA ILE A 199 17.37 -12.04 -1.61
C ILE A 199 17.26 -13.47 -1.07
N PRO A 200 17.10 -13.66 0.25
CA PRO A 200 17.02 -15.00 0.81
C PRO A 200 15.79 -15.77 0.30
N ALA A 201 15.86 -17.10 0.41
CA ALA A 201 14.67 -17.93 0.23
C ALA A 201 13.54 -17.45 1.17
N GLY A 202 12.29 -17.49 0.70
CA GLY A 202 11.14 -17.06 1.49
C GLY A 202 11.02 -15.54 1.70
N HIS A 203 11.83 -14.72 1.02
CA HIS A 203 11.79 -13.26 1.14
C HIS A 203 11.62 -12.58 -0.22
N ILE A 204 11.11 -11.35 -0.21
CA ILE A 204 11.03 -10.46 -1.37
C ILE A 204 11.75 -9.15 -1.07
N PHE A 205 12.13 -8.43 -2.13
CA PHE A 205 12.70 -7.09 -2.05
C PHE A 205 11.73 -6.10 -2.65
N VAL A 206 11.34 -5.10 -1.88
CA VAL A 206 10.32 -4.13 -2.26
C VAL A 206 10.89 -2.71 -2.29
N MET A 207 10.37 -1.87 -3.18
CA MET A 207 10.75 -0.46 -3.27
C MET A 207 9.50 0.41 -3.39
N GLY A 208 9.63 1.65 -2.92
CA GLY A 208 8.66 2.70 -3.23
C GLY A 208 8.77 3.15 -4.68
N ASP A 209 7.65 3.62 -5.23
CA ASP A 209 7.65 4.28 -6.53
C ASP A 209 8.24 5.70 -6.42
N ASN A 210 8.14 6.35 -5.25
CA ASN A 210 8.87 7.58 -4.95
C ASN A 210 10.23 7.23 -4.34
N ARG A 211 11.28 7.20 -5.16
CA ARG A 211 12.55 6.58 -4.81
C ARG A 211 13.31 7.31 -3.73
N ASP A 212 13.17 8.61 -3.63
CA ASP A 212 13.92 9.39 -2.64
C ASP A 212 13.17 9.54 -1.31
N ASP A 213 11.84 9.44 -1.33
CA ASP A 213 10.99 9.52 -0.13
C ASP A 213 10.38 8.16 0.24
N SER A 214 11.18 7.10 0.20
CA SER A 214 10.71 5.76 0.55
C SER A 214 11.68 5.03 1.47
N GLY A 215 11.27 4.84 2.72
CA GLY A 215 11.79 3.77 3.58
C GLY A 215 11.31 2.42 3.05
N ASP A 216 12.19 1.68 2.38
CA ASP A 216 11.91 0.38 1.75
C ASP A 216 13.07 -0.61 1.95
N SER A 217 13.13 -1.68 1.14
CA SER A 217 14.11 -2.75 1.33
C SER A 217 15.57 -2.32 1.12
N ARG A 218 15.82 -1.15 0.52
CA ARG A 218 17.17 -0.59 0.41
C ARG A 218 17.78 -0.29 1.78
N PHE A 219 16.97 0.07 2.76
CA PHE A 219 17.47 0.50 4.06
C PHE A 219 17.14 -0.54 5.14
N PRO A 220 18.07 -0.85 6.06
CA PRO A 220 17.74 -1.62 7.25
C PRO A 220 16.79 -0.84 8.16
N ALA A 221 16.11 -1.55 9.06
CA ALA A 221 15.36 -0.89 10.13
C ALA A 221 16.33 -0.09 11.04
N PRO A 222 15.93 1.08 11.57
CA PRO A 222 14.59 1.66 11.49
C PRO A 222 14.34 2.56 10.26
N GLN A 223 15.34 2.85 9.42
CA GLN A 223 15.14 3.76 8.27
C GLN A 223 14.31 3.14 7.14
N GLY A 224 14.41 1.82 6.96
CA GLY A 224 13.59 1.04 6.05
C GLY A 224 13.18 -0.28 6.68
N MET A 225 13.15 -1.34 5.87
CA MET A 225 12.64 -2.65 6.30
C MET A 225 13.52 -3.84 5.93
N GLY A 226 14.57 -3.64 5.13
CA GLY A 226 15.35 -4.75 4.56
C GLY A 226 14.47 -5.73 3.77
N TYR A 227 14.87 -7.00 3.74
CA TYR A 227 14.09 -8.05 3.07
C TYR A 227 12.76 -8.30 3.78
N VAL A 228 11.69 -8.49 3.01
CA VAL A 228 10.36 -8.74 3.55
C VAL A 228 10.07 -10.24 3.51
N PRO A 229 9.82 -10.91 4.65
CA PRO A 229 9.40 -12.30 4.67
C PRO A 229 8.08 -12.47 3.94
N LEU A 230 7.95 -13.53 3.15
CA LEU A 230 6.70 -13.84 2.45
C LEU A 230 5.55 -14.02 3.43
N GLU A 231 5.78 -14.47 4.66
CA GLU A 231 4.76 -14.58 5.70
C GLU A 231 4.12 -13.23 6.05
N ASN A 232 4.86 -12.11 5.94
CA ASN A 232 4.36 -10.76 6.25
C ASN A 232 3.43 -10.19 5.18
N VAL A 233 3.41 -10.76 3.97
CA VAL A 233 2.58 -10.26 2.87
C VAL A 233 1.09 -10.49 3.16
N GLU A 234 0.33 -9.41 3.26
CA GLU A 234 -1.09 -9.48 3.58
C GLU A 234 -1.96 -9.62 2.34
N GLY A 235 -1.57 -9.00 1.23
CA GLY A 235 -2.37 -9.05 0.02
C GLY A 235 -1.90 -8.09 -1.09
N LYS A 236 -2.63 -8.12 -2.20
CA LYS A 236 -2.36 -7.31 -3.39
C LYS A 236 -3.27 -6.08 -3.41
N ALA A 237 -2.72 -4.90 -3.64
CA ALA A 237 -3.53 -3.72 -3.89
C ALA A 237 -4.24 -3.89 -5.25
N VAL A 238 -5.57 -3.74 -5.29
CA VAL A 238 -6.37 -4.03 -6.51
C VAL A 238 -7.01 -2.81 -7.14
N VAL A 239 -7.64 -1.94 -6.34
CA VAL A 239 -8.37 -0.77 -6.87
C VAL A 239 -8.43 0.33 -5.82
N ASN A 240 -8.30 1.58 -6.29
CA ASN A 240 -8.57 2.77 -5.49
C ASN A 240 -10.08 3.02 -5.46
N PHE A 241 -10.74 2.88 -4.30
CA PHE A 241 -12.19 3.07 -4.19
C PHE A 241 -12.58 4.48 -3.75
N PHE A 242 -11.65 5.25 -3.18
CA PHE A 242 -11.88 6.65 -2.83
C PHE A 242 -10.54 7.42 -2.77
N SER A 243 -10.58 8.74 -2.98
CA SER A 243 -9.38 9.57 -2.86
C SER A 243 -9.77 10.99 -2.45
N THR A 244 -9.02 11.59 -1.53
CA THR A 244 -9.29 12.94 -1.00
C THR A 244 -8.03 13.81 -0.97
N ASP A 245 -8.21 15.12 -1.15
CA ASP A 245 -7.16 16.12 -0.99
C ASP A 245 -6.88 16.53 0.47
N GLY A 246 -7.71 16.08 1.40
CA GLY A 246 -7.59 16.35 2.84
C GLY A 246 -8.51 17.45 3.34
N ASN A 247 -9.20 18.17 2.47
CA ASN A 247 -10.15 19.22 2.85
C ASN A 247 -11.52 18.68 3.33
N ALA A 248 -11.67 17.35 3.43
CA ALA A 248 -12.91 16.72 3.88
C ALA A 248 -13.07 16.84 5.40
N GLU A 249 -14.14 17.47 5.86
CA GLU A 249 -14.48 17.56 7.29
C GLU A 249 -15.52 16.50 7.67
N TRP A 250 -15.22 15.66 8.66
CA TRP A 250 -16.09 14.54 9.07
C TRP A 250 -17.55 14.96 9.38
N LEU A 251 -17.77 16.12 9.99
CA LEU A 251 -19.12 16.58 10.37
C LEU A 251 -19.87 17.29 9.23
N LYS A 252 -19.24 17.50 8.07
CA LYS A 252 -19.80 18.25 6.95
C LYS A 252 -19.76 17.40 5.67
N PRO A 253 -20.73 16.50 5.45
CA PRO A 253 -20.69 15.54 4.34
C PRO A 253 -20.58 16.16 2.93
N TRP A 254 -21.05 17.40 2.74
CA TRP A 254 -20.90 18.11 1.47
C TRP A 254 -19.43 18.43 1.13
N THR A 255 -18.56 18.56 2.13
CA THR A 255 -17.11 18.79 1.93
C THR A 255 -16.41 17.54 1.39
N TRP A 256 -16.95 16.34 1.63
CA TRP A 256 -16.36 15.09 1.15
C TRP A 256 -16.43 15.00 -0.37
N VAL A 257 -17.51 15.51 -0.96
CA VAL A 257 -17.72 15.55 -2.41
C VAL A 257 -16.76 16.53 -3.07
N SER A 258 -16.53 17.70 -2.47
CA SER A 258 -15.61 18.71 -3.00
C SER A 258 -14.15 18.32 -2.83
N ALA A 259 -13.79 17.65 -1.73
CA ALA A 259 -12.44 17.18 -1.46
C ALA A 259 -12.06 15.92 -2.26
N ALA A 260 -13.05 15.24 -2.86
CA ALA A 260 -12.83 13.99 -3.58
C ALA A 260 -12.06 14.21 -4.89
N ARG A 261 -10.99 13.44 -5.09
CA ARG A 261 -10.24 13.38 -6.35
C ARG A 261 -10.89 12.38 -7.29
N TRP A 262 -12.01 12.76 -7.89
CA TRP A 262 -12.87 11.88 -8.72
C TRP A 262 -12.14 11.11 -9.82
N SER A 263 -11.12 11.71 -10.44
CA SER A 263 -10.33 11.08 -11.50
C SER A 263 -9.57 9.83 -11.04
N ARG A 264 -9.35 9.65 -9.74
CA ARG A 264 -8.58 8.53 -9.18
C ARG A 264 -9.43 7.33 -8.75
N ILE A 265 -10.75 7.50 -8.69
CA ILE A 265 -11.66 6.46 -8.23
C ILE A 265 -11.84 5.41 -9.34
N GLY A 266 -11.64 4.14 -9.01
CA GLY A 266 -11.72 3.03 -9.94
C GLY A 266 -10.41 2.67 -10.65
N GLU A 267 -9.32 3.40 -10.40
CA GLU A 267 -7.99 3.03 -10.94
C GLU A 267 -7.49 1.71 -10.31
N GLY A 268 -7.12 0.73 -11.16
CA GLY A 268 -6.49 -0.53 -10.74
C GLY A 268 -4.96 -0.54 -10.87
N PHE A 269 -4.25 -1.38 -10.11
CA PHE A 269 -2.78 -1.35 -9.94
C PHE A 269 -1.97 -2.39 -10.73
#